data_AF-A0A150GCJ1-F1
#
_entry.id   AF-A0A150GCJ1-F1
#
_cell.length_a   1.000
_cell.length_b   1.000
_cell.length_c   1.000
_cell.angle_alpha   90.00
_cell.angle_beta   90.00
_cell.angle_gamma   90.00
#
_symmetry.space_group_name_H-M   'P 1'
#
loop_
_entity.id
_entity.type
_entity.pdbx_description
1 polymer ?
#
loop_
_entity_poly.entity_id
_entity_poly.type
_entity_poly.pdbx_seq_one_letter_code
_entity_poly.pdbx_strand_id
1 'polypeptide(L)'
;MGNPGENSSPLDQANKVVTEARATIEKGVADLSAQADEALRVVASQVVTGGAVVADVVREGAAVANKYADEGKAGSARDRCPGGLDLIHSNTYISYPVLVTGGLLILPGTRRLLYRATLGRLRSTENIIRGSEGKVEGLRVKLTDFGEEAKKLQERMVSAEEEYLRGRSKLKATRLELQRLASVVTKSERAAAGVLDDLRTIKKVDKAVQLRAEAASQVSALKAQRSALQQWIYRIASKDI
;
A
#
# COMPACT_ATOMS: atom_id res chain seq x y z
N MET A 1 -9.89 48.61 0.50
CA MET A 1 -8.88 48.45 1.57
C MET A 1 -9.56 47.71 2.71
N GLY A 2 -9.21 46.52 3.17
CA GLY A 2 -8.26 45.48 2.78
C GLY A 2 -8.66 44.28 3.64
N ASN A 3 -8.81 43.11 3.02
CA ASN A 3 -9.20 41.87 3.71
C ASN A 3 -7.91 41.22 4.26
N PRO A 4 -7.72 41.04 5.58
CA PRO A 4 -6.58 40.30 6.09
C PRO A 4 -6.98 38.84 6.31
N GLY A 5 -6.54 37.99 5.38
CA GLY A 5 -6.59 36.54 5.53
C GLY A 5 -5.75 36.11 6.74
N GLU A 6 -6.40 35.48 7.70
CA GLU A 6 -5.80 34.69 8.77
C GLU A 6 -5.11 33.47 8.16
N ASN A 7 -3.81 33.61 7.87
CA ASN A 7 -2.94 32.49 7.58
C ASN A 7 -2.61 31.73 8.88
N SER A 8 -3.57 30.96 9.42
CA SER A 8 -3.25 29.93 10.41
C SER A 8 -2.57 28.77 9.68
N SER A 9 -1.29 28.52 9.97
CA SER A 9 -0.53 27.46 9.28
C SER A 9 -1.23 26.09 9.45
N PRO A 10 -1.22 25.22 8.43
CA PRO A 10 -1.84 23.89 8.49
C PRO A 10 -1.30 22.99 9.62
N LEU A 11 -0.13 23.32 10.17
CA LEU A 11 0.46 22.64 11.33
C LEU A 11 -0.28 22.97 12.64
N ASP A 12 -0.85 24.16 12.77
CA ASP A 12 -1.51 24.62 13.99
C ASP A 12 -2.93 24.02 14.13
N GLN A 13 -3.62 23.83 13.00
CA GLN A 13 -4.87 23.10 12.95
C GLN A 13 -4.67 21.59 13.20
N ALA A 14 -3.58 21.01 12.66
CA ALA A 14 -3.23 19.62 12.92
C ALA A 14 -2.91 19.35 14.39
N ASN A 15 -2.21 20.27 15.07
CA ASN A 15 -1.91 20.13 16.50
C ASN A 15 -3.15 20.24 17.39
N LYS A 16 -4.14 21.07 17.02
CA LYS A 16 -5.42 21.14 17.74
C LYS A 16 -6.23 19.85 17.60
N VAL A 17 -6.30 19.27 16.40
CA VAL A 17 -6.99 17.99 16.17
C VAL A 17 -6.30 16.84 16.90
N VAL A 18 -4.95 16.83 16.95
CA VAL A 18 -4.19 15.79 17.67
C VAL A 18 -4.35 15.90 19.19
N THR A 19 -4.45 17.12 19.73
CA THR A 19 -4.65 17.35 21.17
C THR A 19 -6.07 17.02 21.62
N GLU A 20 -7.09 17.35 20.80
CA GLU A 20 -8.48 16.94 21.04
C GLU A 20 -8.65 15.42 20.93
N ALA A 21 -7.99 14.78 19.95
CA ALA A 21 -8.00 13.32 19.82
C ALA A 21 -7.34 12.64 21.03
N ARG A 22 -6.22 13.17 21.54
CA ARG A 22 -5.58 12.67 22.76
C ARG A 22 -6.49 12.82 23.98
N ALA A 23 -7.13 13.97 24.16
CA ALA A 23 -8.04 14.20 25.28
C ALA A 23 -9.26 13.27 25.23
N THR A 24 -9.76 12.94 24.03
CA THR A 24 -10.88 12.02 23.84
C THR A 24 -10.47 10.57 24.11
N ILE A 25 -9.24 10.20 23.72
CA ILE A 25 -8.68 8.87 24.00
C ILE A 25 -8.37 8.72 25.50
N GLU A 26 -7.84 9.74 26.16
CA GLU A 26 -7.57 9.71 27.60
C GLU A 26 -8.86 9.63 28.41
N LYS A 27 -9.91 10.37 28.03
CA LYS A 27 -11.25 10.23 28.64
C LYS A 27 -11.85 8.84 28.37
N GLY A 28 -11.74 8.33 27.15
CA GLY A 28 -12.22 6.99 26.81
C GLY A 28 -11.47 5.87 27.55
N VAL A 29 -10.16 6.04 27.80
CA VAL A 29 -9.35 5.11 28.60
C VAL A 29 -9.67 5.21 30.08
N ALA A 30 -9.91 6.42 30.59
CA ALA A 30 -10.34 6.65 31.97
C ALA A 30 -11.73 6.03 32.22
N ASP A 31 -12.70 6.26 31.33
CA ASP A 31 -14.04 5.68 31.40
C ASP A 31 -14.02 4.16 31.23
N LEU A 32 -13.14 3.61 30.38
CA LEU A 32 -12.95 2.16 30.27
C LEU A 32 -12.32 1.57 31.53
N SER A 33 -11.35 2.25 32.14
CA SER A 33 -10.74 1.79 33.38
C SER A 33 -11.71 1.86 34.56
N ALA A 34 -12.55 2.89 34.62
CA ALA A 34 -13.62 3.02 35.61
C ALA A 34 -14.72 1.97 35.41
N GLN A 35 -15.13 1.69 34.17
CA GLN A 35 -16.03 0.58 33.85
C GLN A 35 -15.41 -0.78 34.15
N ALA A 36 -14.10 -0.95 33.92
CA ALA A 36 -13.40 -2.18 34.22
C ALA A 36 -13.27 -2.41 35.73
N ASP A 37 -12.99 -1.38 36.52
CA ASP A 37 -12.91 -1.45 37.98
C ASP A 37 -14.28 -1.66 38.63
N GLU A 38 -15.35 -1.04 38.10
CA GLU A 38 -16.72 -1.27 38.56
C GLU A 38 -17.21 -2.68 38.19
N ALA A 39 -16.90 -3.15 36.98
CA ALA A 39 -17.15 -4.54 36.57
C ALA A 39 -16.34 -5.54 37.42
N LEU A 40 -15.09 -5.22 37.75
CA LEU A 40 -14.26 -6.04 38.65
C LEU A 40 -14.81 -6.05 40.08
N ARG A 41 -15.38 -4.95 40.58
CA ARG A 41 -16.03 -4.89 41.90
C ARG A 41 -17.32 -5.70 41.93
N VAL A 42 -18.16 -5.60 40.90
CA VAL A 42 -19.38 -6.41 40.78
C VAL A 42 -19.03 -7.89 40.68
N VAL A 43 -18.03 -8.25 39.86
CA VAL A 43 -17.53 -9.63 39.75
C VAL A 43 -16.88 -10.11 41.05
N ALA A 44 -16.08 -9.29 41.73
CA ALA A 44 -15.47 -9.65 43.01
C ALA A 44 -16.53 -9.88 44.11
N SER A 45 -17.57 -9.05 44.16
CA SER A 45 -18.69 -9.23 45.09
C SER A 45 -19.49 -10.51 44.78
N GLN A 46 -19.67 -10.86 43.50
CA GLN A 46 -20.33 -12.10 43.08
C GLN A 46 -19.44 -13.34 43.24
N VAL A 47 -18.11 -13.21 43.19
CA VAL A 47 -17.15 -14.31 43.39
C VAL A 47 -17.03 -14.71 44.86
N VAL A 48 -17.19 -13.78 45.81
CA VAL A 48 -17.16 -14.11 47.25
C VAL A 48 -18.44 -14.83 47.68
N THR A 49 -19.61 -14.44 47.17
CA THR A 49 -20.88 -15.14 47.44
C THR A 49 -21.08 -16.39 46.56
N GLY A 50 -20.54 -16.40 45.34
CA GLY A 50 -20.61 -17.53 44.42
C GLY A 50 -19.50 -18.57 44.58
N GLY A 51 -18.39 -18.24 45.25
CA GLY A 51 -17.23 -19.12 45.39
C GLY A 51 -17.49 -20.36 46.24
N ALA A 52 -18.36 -20.28 47.25
CA ALA A 52 -18.80 -21.44 48.01
C ALA A 52 -19.64 -22.41 47.16
N VAL A 53 -20.56 -21.86 46.36
CA VAL A 53 -21.42 -22.64 45.44
C VAL A 53 -20.61 -23.24 44.30
N VAL A 54 -19.65 -22.51 43.72
CA VAL A 54 -18.77 -23.02 42.65
C VAL A 54 -17.85 -24.13 43.18
N ALA A 55 -17.35 -24.03 44.42
CA ALA A 55 -16.54 -25.09 45.01
C ALA A 55 -17.33 -26.39 45.22
N ASP A 56 -18.59 -26.30 45.68
CA ASP A 56 -19.46 -27.46 45.86
C ASP A 56 -19.92 -28.04 44.51
N VAL A 57 -20.25 -27.19 43.52
CA VAL A 57 -20.60 -27.62 42.16
C VAL A 57 -19.43 -28.27 41.43
N VAL A 58 -18.19 -27.78 41.62
CA VAL A 58 -17.00 -28.40 41.04
C VAL A 58 -16.67 -29.72 41.76
N ARG A 59 -16.91 -29.83 43.08
CA ARG A 59 -16.73 -31.09 43.82
C ARG A 59 -17.78 -32.14 43.44
N GLU A 60 -19.03 -31.72 43.30
CA GLU A 60 -20.15 -32.57 42.92
C GLU A 60 -20.05 -32.97 41.44
N GLY A 61 -19.66 -32.03 40.56
CA GLY A 61 -19.34 -32.29 39.16
C GLY A 61 -18.14 -33.24 38.97
N ALA A 62 -17.09 -33.11 39.79
CA ALA A 62 -15.96 -34.03 39.79
C ALA A 62 -16.32 -35.43 40.32
N ALA A 63 -17.18 -35.52 41.35
CA ALA A 63 -17.67 -36.79 41.88
C ALA A 63 -18.58 -37.53 40.89
N VAL A 64 -19.41 -36.80 40.15
CA VAL A 64 -20.25 -37.31 39.07
C VAL A 64 -19.40 -37.74 37.87
N ALA A 65 -18.42 -36.93 37.46
CA ALA A 65 -17.50 -37.26 36.36
C ALA A 65 -16.69 -38.54 36.64
N ASN A 66 -16.25 -38.75 37.89
CA ASN A 66 -15.51 -39.96 38.27
C ASN A 66 -16.41 -41.22 38.26
N LYS A 67 -17.68 -41.11 38.68
CA LYS A 67 -18.63 -42.24 38.62
C LYS A 67 -18.97 -42.68 37.19
N TYR A 68 -18.95 -41.76 36.23
CA TYR A 68 -19.23 -42.06 34.82
C TYR A 68 -17.97 -42.37 33.99
N ALA A 69 -16.77 -42.14 34.52
CA ALA A 69 -15.53 -42.62 33.92
C ALA A 69 -15.38 -44.15 34.08
N ASP A 70 -15.93 -44.72 35.15
CA ASP A 70 -15.88 -46.16 35.44
C ASP A 70 -16.94 -46.98 34.67
N GLU A 71 -18.06 -46.36 34.27
CA GLU A 71 -19.10 -47.00 33.44
C GLU A 71 -19.02 -46.50 31.99
N GLY A 72 -18.08 -47.08 31.22
CA GLY A 72 -17.86 -46.73 29.81
C GLY A 72 -19.05 -47.06 28.88
N LYS A 73 -20.06 -46.19 28.80
CA LYS A 73 -21.12 -46.27 27.79
C LYS A 73 -21.30 -44.98 27.00
N ALA A 74 -21.21 -45.12 25.68
CA ALA A 74 -21.43 -44.08 24.68
C ALA A 74 -22.93 -43.81 24.49
N GLY A 75 -23.41 -42.64 24.93
CA GLY A 75 -24.76 -42.12 24.70
C GLY A 75 -24.76 -40.61 24.51
N SER A 76 -25.77 -40.04 23.82
CA SER A 76 -25.82 -38.63 23.39
C SER A 76 -25.64 -37.62 24.55
N ALA A 77 -25.09 -36.45 24.26
CA ALA A 77 -24.65 -35.44 25.25
C ALA A 77 -25.76 -34.96 26.21
N ARG A 78 -27.04 -35.14 25.85
CA ARG A 78 -28.20 -34.75 26.67
C ARG A 78 -28.44 -35.69 27.87
N ASP A 79 -28.05 -36.97 27.75
CA ASP A 79 -28.22 -37.96 28.82
C ASP A 79 -27.03 -38.01 29.78
N ARG A 80 -25.92 -37.35 29.44
CA ARG A 80 -24.66 -37.35 30.22
C ARG A 80 -24.64 -36.36 31.38
N CYS A 81 -25.51 -35.37 31.41
CA CYS A 81 -25.58 -34.39 32.49
C CYS A 81 -27.05 -34.00 32.81
N PRO A 82 -27.89 -34.93 33.31
CA PRO A 82 -29.25 -34.57 33.72
C PRO A 82 -29.23 -33.47 34.80
N GLY A 83 -28.26 -33.50 35.71
CA GLY A 83 -28.12 -32.49 36.78
C GLY A 83 -27.37 -31.21 36.38
N GLY A 84 -26.56 -31.22 35.33
CA GLY A 84 -25.77 -30.05 34.94
C GLY A 84 -26.64 -28.92 34.40
N LEU A 85 -27.70 -29.26 33.66
CA LEU A 85 -28.65 -28.29 33.11
C LEU A 85 -29.59 -27.74 34.19
N ASP A 86 -30.03 -28.59 35.12
CA ASP A 86 -30.83 -28.18 36.27
C ASP A 86 -30.04 -27.29 37.25
N LEU A 87 -28.72 -27.48 37.34
CA LEU A 87 -27.82 -26.64 38.14
C LEU A 87 -27.59 -25.26 37.51
N ILE A 88 -27.52 -25.20 36.18
CA ILE A 88 -27.49 -23.93 35.43
C ILE A 88 -28.83 -23.19 35.56
N HIS A 89 -29.94 -23.92 35.56
CA HIS A 89 -31.29 -23.36 35.69
C HIS A 89 -31.59 -22.88 37.13
N SER A 90 -31.08 -23.57 38.15
CA SER A 90 -31.24 -23.17 39.56
C SER A 90 -30.32 -22.02 39.96
N ASN A 91 -29.14 -21.90 39.34
CA ASN A 91 -28.18 -20.82 39.58
C ASN A 91 -27.77 -20.09 38.29
N THR A 92 -28.76 -19.52 37.60
CA THR A 92 -28.59 -18.78 36.34
C THR A 92 -27.61 -17.60 36.48
N TYR A 93 -27.55 -16.96 37.65
CA TYR A 93 -26.69 -15.79 37.85
C TYR A 93 -25.19 -16.11 37.93
N ILE A 94 -24.80 -17.33 38.30
CA ILE A 94 -23.40 -17.71 38.51
C ILE A 94 -22.85 -18.48 37.32
N SER A 95 -23.68 -19.30 36.68
CA SER A 95 -23.27 -20.17 35.57
C SER A 95 -22.92 -19.39 34.29
N TYR A 96 -23.69 -18.37 33.93
CA TYR A 96 -23.45 -17.54 32.74
C TYR A 96 -22.11 -16.82 32.76
N PRO A 97 -21.71 -16.07 33.81
CA PRO A 97 -20.42 -15.39 33.82
C PRO A 97 -19.23 -16.37 33.85
N VAL A 98 -19.37 -17.53 34.50
CA VAL A 98 -18.31 -18.56 34.49
C VAL A 98 -18.12 -19.14 33.09
N LEU A 99 -19.21 -19.44 32.38
CA LEU A 99 -19.16 -19.92 31.00
C LEU A 99 -18.62 -18.85 30.04
N VAL A 100 -19.02 -17.59 30.21
CA VAL A 100 -18.54 -16.47 29.40
C VAL A 100 -17.04 -16.24 29.64
N THR A 101 -16.59 -16.24 30.90
CA THR A 101 -15.17 -15.99 31.24
C THR A 101 -14.29 -17.17 30.84
N GLY A 102 -14.75 -18.40 31.06
CA GLY A 102 -14.08 -19.62 30.61
C GLY A 102 -14.00 -19.68 29.08
N GLY A 103 -15.09 -19.34 28.39
CA GLY A 103 -15.13 -19.21 26.94
C GLY A 103 -14.14 -18.16 26.45
N LEU A 104 -14.11 -16.99 27.08
CA LEU A 104 -13.21 -15.90 26.72
C LEU A 104 -11.73 -16.31 26.86
N LEU A 105 -11.35 -17.09 27.88
CA LEU A 105 -9.98 -17.58 28.08
C LEU A 105 -9.52 -18.60 27.03
N ILE A 106 -10.46 -19.32 26.41
CA ILE A 106 -10.17 -20.30 25.36
C ILE A 106 -9.89 -19.59 24.02
N LEU A 107 -10.40 -18.36 23.81
CA LEU A 107 -10.09 -17.61 22.60
C LEU A 107 -8.59 -17.24 22.51
N PRO A 108 -7.94 -17.41 21.36
CA PRO A 108 -6.50 -17.19 21.20
C PRO A 108 -6.06 -15.72 21.39
N GLY A 109 -6.98 -14.77 21.20
CA GLY A 109 -6.71 -13.33 21.33
C GLY A 109 -6.53 -12.86 22.77
N THR A 110 -7.43 -13.28 23.66
CA THR A 110 -7.42 -12.92 25.08
C THR A 110 -6.25 -13.55 25.82
N ARG A 111 -5.91 -14.82 25.49
CA ARG A 111 -4.70 -15.49 25.99
C ARG A 111 -3.42 -14.75 25.61
N ARG A 112 -3.31 -14.22 24.38
CA ARG A 112 -2.16 -13.38 23.98
C ARG A 112 -2.12 -12.03 24.71
N LEU A 113 -3.28 -11.42 24.97
CA LEU A 113 -3.38 -10.18 25.72
C LEU A 113 -2.97 -10.36 27.17
N LEU A 114 -3.50 -11.39 27.85
CA LEU A 114 -3.10 -11.76 29.20
C LEU A 114 -1.60 -12.07 29.27
N TYR A 115 -1.07 -12.85 28.32
CA TYR A 115 0.37 -13.14 28.26
C TYR A 115 1.22 -11.87 28.11
N ARG A 116 0.81 -10.90 27.29
CA ARG A 116 1.52 -9.60 27.17
C ARG A 116 1.39 -8.74 28.43
N ALA A 117 0.24 -8.77 29.10
CA ALA A 117 -0.02 -7.95 30.28
C ALA A 117 0.66 -8.49 31.56
N THR A 118 0.69 -9.82 31.76
CA THR A 118 1.20 -10.44 32.99
C THR A 118 2.67 -10.85 32.87
N LEU A 119 3.05 -11.55 31.80
CA LEU A 119 4.43 -12.02 31.61
C LEU A 119 5.33 -10.97 30.94
N GLY A 120 4.76 -9.96 30.29
CA GLY A 120 5.51 -8.81 29.77
C GLY A 120 6.17 -7.96 30.85
N ARG A 121 5.57 -7.91 32.06
CA ARG A 121 6.08 -7.15 33.21
C ARG A 121 7.25 -7.84 33.94
N LEU A 122 7.43 -9.14 33.73
CA LEU A 122 8.49 -9.95 34.35
C LEU A 122 9.73 -10.12 33.45
N ARG A 123 9.76 -9.49 32.26
CA ARG A 123 10.98 -9.43 31.45
C ARG A 123 11.99 -8.51 32.13
N SER A 124 13.11 -9.09 32.55
CA SER A 124 14.28 -8.35 33.04
C SER A 124 14.62 -7.20 32.10
N THR A 125 14.81 -6.00 32.66
CA THR A 125 15.23 -4.79 31.93
C THR A 125 16.49 -5.05 31.12
N GLU A 126 17.40 -5.86 31.63
CA GLU A 126 18.65 -6.27 30.99
C GLU A 126 18.43 -7.01 29.67
N ASN A 127 17.41 -7.87 29.60
CA ASN A 127 17.10 -8.60 28.36
C ASN A 127 16.48 -7.69 27.29
N ILE A 128 15.78 -6.62 27.70
CA ILE A 128 15.24 -5.61 26.78
C ILE A 128 16.36 -4.73 26.26
N ILE A 129 17.31 -4.34 27.11
CA ILE A 129 18.49 -3.55 26.73
C ILE A 129 19.36 -4.36 25.76
N ARG A 130 19.76 -5.59 26.12
CA ARG A 130 20.54 -6.48 25.25
C ARG A 130 19.85 -6.78 23.92
N GLY A 131 18.51 -6.95 23.95
CA GLY A 131 17.70 -7.14 22.75
C GLY A 131 17.59 -5.87 21.88
N SER A 132 17.74 -4.69 22.48
CA SER A 132 17.74 -3.40 21.76
C SER A 132 19.12 -3.07 21.20
N GLU A 133 20.19 -3.37 21.92
CA GLU A 133 21.57 -3.25 21.42
C GLU A 133 21.80 -4.09 20.17
N GLY A 134 21.38 -5.36 20.17
CA GLY A 134 21.46 -6.21 18.99
C GLY A 134 20.66 -5.68 17.79
N LYS A 135 19.53 -4.99 18.05
CA LYS A 135 18.74 -4.34 16.99
C LYS A 135 19.43 -3.08 16.46
N VAL A 136 20.02 -2.28 17.33
CA VAL A 136 20.77 -1.07 16.94
C VAL A 136 21.99 -1.46 16.10
N GLU A 137 22.71 -2.50 16.50
CA GLU A 137 23.86 -2.99 15.73
C GLU A 137 23.42 -3.56 14.37
N GLY A 138 22.34 -4.34 14.34
CA GLY A 138 21.75 -4.80 13.08
C GLY A 138 21.25 -3.67 12.18
N LEU A 139 20.82 -2.54 12.75
CA LEU A 139 20.45 -1.34 11.99
C LEU A 139 21.68 -0.59 11.47
N ARG A 140 22.79 -0.55 12.22
CA ARG A 140 24.04 0.08 11.77
C ARG A 140 24.60 -0.61 10.54
N VAL A 141 24.65 -1.95 10.53
CA VAL A 141 25.09 -2.72 9.36
C VAL A 141 24.20 -2.45 8.15
N LYS A 142 22.88 -2.40 8.34
CA LYS A 142 21.96 -2.06 7.24
C LYS A 142 22.15 -0.64 6.72
N LEU A 143 22.45 0.32 7.59
CA LEU A 143 22.72 1.70 7.17
C LEU A 143 24.01 1.80 6.36
N THR A 144 25.06 1.04 6.70
CA THR A 144 26.28 1.00 5.88
C THR A 144 26.01 0.37 4.52
N ASP A 145 25.26 -0.74 4.49
CA ASP A 145 24.89 -1.42 3.24
C ASP A 145 24.05 -0.50 2.32
N PHE A 146 23.03 0.16 2.88
CA PHE A 146 22.23 1.13 2.12
C PHE A 146 23.06 2.34 1.64
N GLY A 147 24.04 2.78 2.44
CA GLY A 147 24.97 3.83 2.02
C GLY A 147 25.82 3.43 0.83
N GLU A 148 26.31 2.20 0.79
CA GLU A 148 27.07 1.68 -0.35
C GLU A 148 26.20 1.44 -1.58
N GLU A 149 25.01 0.87 -1.41
CA GLU A 149 24.05 0.68 -2.51
C GLU A 149 23.60 2.01 -3.10
N ALA A 150 23.34 3.03 -2.26
CA ALA A 150 23.00 4.37 -2.70
C ALA A 150 24.11 5.00 -3.55
N LYS A 151 25.37 4.87 -3.15
CA LYS A 151 26.51 5.35 -3.95
C LYS A 151 26.59 4.66 -5.30
N LYS A 152 26.47 3.32 -5.34
CA LYS A 152 26.46 2.54 -6.60
C LYS A 152 25.32 2.95 -7.52
N LEU A 153 24.13 3.22 -6.97
CA LEU A 153 22.98 3.69 -7.74
C LEU A 153 23.17 5.12 -8.25
N GLN A 154 23.78 6.00 -7.44
CA GLN A 154 24.09 7.36 -7.84
C GLN A 154 25.10 7.39 -8.99
N GLU A 155 26.16 6.60 -8.94
CA GLU A 155 27.15 6.49 -10.03
C GLU A 155 26.49 6.01 -11.33
N ARG A 156 25.62 5.00 -11.26
CA ARG A 156 24.84 4.52 -12.41
C ARG A 156 23.87 5.56 -12.96
N MET A 157 23.28 6.38 -12.09
CA MET A 157 22.37 7.45 -12.48
C MET A 157 23.14 8.54 -13.24
N VAL A 158 24.29 8.98 -12.72
CA VAL A 158 25.14 9.99 -13.37
C VAL A 158 25.64 9.50 -14.73
N SER A 159 26.08 8.24 -14.82
CA SER A 159 26.51 7.68 -16.11
C SER A 159 25.36 7.63 -17.13
N ALA A 160 24.16 7.24 -16.69
CA ALA A 160 22.97 7.21 -17.54
C ALA A 160 22.53 8.62 -17.96
N GLU A 161 22.66 9.62 -17.09
CA GLU A 161 22.36 11.02 -17.39
C GLU A 161 23.30 11.56 -18.48
N GLU A 162 24.60 11.30 -18.37
CA GLU A 162 25.57 11.70 -19.39
C GLU A 162 25.26 11.06 -20.76
N GLU A 163 24.93 9.77 -20.79
CA GLU A 163 24.54 9.07 -22.02
C GLU A 163 23.23 9.62 -22.60
N TYR A 164 22.26 9.92 -21.75
CA TYR A 164 20.99 10.52 -22.16
C TYR A 164 21.21 11.91 -22.77
N LEU A 165 22.01 12.77 -22.15
CA LEU A 165 22.33 14.10 -22.66
C LEU A 165 23.06 14.02 -24.01
N ARG A 166 24.01 13.10 -24.15
CA ARG A 166 24.69 12.83 -25.43
C ARG A 166 23.74 12.28 -26.49
N GLY A 167 22.80 11.40 -26.11
CA GLY A 167 21.77 10.88 -27.01
C GLY A 167 20.82 11.98 -27.48
N ARG A 168 20.39 12.84 -26.56
CA ARG A 168 19.50 13.98 -26.83
C ARG A 168 20.15 15.00 -27.77
N SER A 169 21.42 15.34 -27.56
CA SER A 169 22.11 16.29 -28.45
C SER A 169 22.25 15.73 -29.88
N LYS A 170 22.55 14.44 -30.03
CA LYS A 170 22.56 13.76 -31.33
C LYS A 170 21.19 13.79 -32.01
N LEU A 171 20.12 13.48 -31.28
CA LEU A 171 18.75 13.54 -31.82
C LEU A 171 18.36 14.95 -32.27
N LYS A 172 18.75 15.99 -31.52
CA LYS A 172 18.54 17.39 -31.91
C LYS A 172 19.30 17.75 -33.19
N ALA A 173 20.57 17.35 -33.31
CA ALA A 173 21.36 17.55 -34.52
C ALA A 173 20.72 16.87 -35.73
N THR A 174 20.36 15.59 -35.61
CA THR A 174 19.67 14.84 -36.68
C THR A 174 18.33 15.46 -37.06
N ARG A 175 17.57 15.99 -36.09
CA ARG A 175 16.31 16.71 -36.37
C ARG A 175 16.55 17.94 -37.23
N LEU A 176 17.57 18.74 -36.92
CA LEU A 176 17.92 19.93 -37.70
C LEU A 176 18.34 19.57 -39.13
N GLU A 177 19.13 18.50 -39.29
CA GLU A 177 19.51 17.97 -40.59
C GLU A 177 18.30 17.50 -41.40
N LEU A 178 17.37 16.77 -40.77
CA LEU A 178 16.12 16.34 -41.41
C LEU A 178 15.25 17.53 -41.81
N GLN A 179 15.14 18.56 -40.98
CA GLN A 179 14.41 19.79 -41.30
C GLN A 179 15.04 20.51 -42.49
N ARG A 180 16.37 20.62 -42.53
CA ARG A 180 17.10 21.18 -43.67
C ARG A 180 16.84 20.36 -44.94
N LEU A 181 16.94 19.03 -44.87
CA LEU A 181 16.69 18.15 -45.99
C LEU A 181 15.24 18.27 -46.49
N ALA A 182 14.26 18.28 -45.58
CA ALA A 182 12.85 18.48 -45.92
C ALA A 182 12.60 19.82 -46.64
N SER A 183 13.30 20.89 -46.23
CA SER A 183 13.22 22.18 -46.91
C SER A 183 13.79 22.13 -48.34
N VAL A 184 14.89 21.40 -48.54
CA VAL A 184 15.50 21.20 -49.88
C VAL A 184 14.58 20.37 -50.76
N VAL A 185 14.05 19.27 -50.25
CA VAL A 185 13.07 18.42 -50.97
C VAL A 185 11.81 19.19 -51.33
N THR A 186 11.33 20.08 -50.44
CA THR A 186 10.17 20.93 -50.76
C THR A 186 10.48 21.93 -51.88
N LYS A 187 11.71 22.45 -51.96
CA LYS A 187 12.13 23.33 -53.05
C LYS A 187 12.26 22.55 -54.37
N SER A 188 12.83 21.34 -54.36
CA SER A 188 12.91 20.51 -55.57
C SER A 188 11.54 20.00 -56.03
N GLU A 189 10.65 19.66 -55.10
CA GLU A 189 9.24 19.32 -55.38
C GLU A 189 8.55 20.46 -56.14
N ARG A 190 8.70 21.71 -55.66
CA ARG A 190 8.14 22.89 -56.33
C ARG A 190 8.75 23.14 -57.70
N ALA A 191 10.06 22.97 -57.85
CA ALA A 191 10.73 23.13 -59.14
C ALA A 191 10.26 22.08 -60.17
N ALA A 192 10.17 20.80 -59.75
CA ALA A 192 9.68 19.72 -60.60
C ALA A 192 8.19 19.89 -60.95
N ALA A 193 7.37 20.37 -60.01
CA ALA A 193 5.98 20.71 -60.27
C ALA A 193 5.84 21.86 -61.28
N GLY A 194 6.70 22.88 -61.20
CA GLY A 194 6.76 23.97 -62.19
C GLY A 194 7.08 23.44 -63.60
N VAL A 195 8.10 22.58 -63.73
CA VAL A 195 8.43 21.94 -65.03
C VAL A 195 7.28 21.09 -65.56
N LEU A 196 6.58 20.35 -64.68
CA LEU A 196 5.41 19.56 -65.08
C LEU A 196 4.28 20.46 -65.59
N ASP A 197 4.03 21.60 -64.95
CA ASP A 197 3.01 22.56 -65.36
C ASP A 197 3.38 23.27 -66.66
N ASP A 198 4.65 23.65 -66.85
CA ASP A 198 5.14 24.18 -68.13
C ASP A 198 4.95 23.16 -69.25
N LEU A 199 5.33 21.89 -69.01
CA LEU A 199 5.14 20.82 -69.98
C LEU A 199 3.66 20.59 -70.29
N ARG A 200 2.73 20.75 -69.34
CA ARG A 200 1.27 20.61 -69.57
C ARG A 200 0.71 21.60 -70.59
N THR A 201 1.36 22.74 -70.80
CA THR A 201 0.93 23.73 -71.81
C THR A 201 1.15 23.26 -73.26
N ILE A 202 2.13 22.39 -73.50
CA ILE A 202 2.57 22.01 -74.85
C ILE A 202 1.77 20.81 -75.41
N LYS A 203 0.67 21.03 -76.14
CA LYS A 203 -0.24 19.93 -76.59
C LYS A 203 0.25 19.07 -77.77
N LYS A 204 1.22 19.50 -78.57
CA LYS A 204 1.45 18.93 -79.94
C LYS A 204 2.71 18.07 -80.11
N VAL A 205 3.48 17.78 -79.06
CA VAL A 205 4.79 17.12 -79.18
C VAL A 205 4.83 15.82 -78.37
N ASP A 206 5.11 14.68 -79.02
CA ASP A 206 5.16 13.37 -78.35
C ASP A 206 6.23 13.27 -77.26
N LYS A 207 7.39 13.91 -77.46
CA LYS A 207 8.42 14.06 -76.41
C LYS A 207 7.91 14.75 -75.16
N ALA A 208 6.97 15.69 -75.29
CA ALA A 208 6.39 16.37 -74.12
C ALA A 208 5.48 15.42 -73.32
N VAL A 209 4.85 14.44 -73.95
CA VAL A 209 4.03 13.44 -73.24
C VAL A 209 4.91 12.52 -72.40
N GLN A 210 6.04 12.04 -72.94
CA GLN A 210 7.01 11.23 -72.20
C GLN A 210 7.60 12.01 -71.02
N LEU A 211 8.07 13.23 -71.27
CA LEU A 211 8.63 14.10 -70.23
C LEU A 211 7.63 14.45 -69.12
N ARG A 212 6.33 14.58 -69.43
CA ARG A 212 5.29 14.77 -68.40
C ARG A 212 5.14 13.55 -67.50
N ALA A 213 5.18 12.34 -68.07
CA ALA A 213 5.08 11.12 -67.28
C ALA A 213 6.28 10.98 -66.33
N GLU A 214 7.49 11.30 -66.80
CA GLU A 214 8.70 11.32 -65.99
C GLU A 214 8.67 12.43 -64.93
N ALA A 215 8.30 13.66 -65.28
CA ALA A 215 8.18 14.76 -64.33
C ALA A 215 7.11 14.48 -63.27
N ALA A 216 5.96 13.91 -63.67
CA ALA A 216 4.90 13.53 -62.75
C ALA A 216 5.35 12.42 -61.78
N SER A 217 6.10 11.42 -62.26
CA SER A 217 6.63 10.37 -61.40
C SER A 217 7.67 10.93 -60.40
N GLN A 218 8.56 11.83 -60.85
CA GLN A 218 9.53 12.50 -59.97
C GLN A 218 8.85 13.38 -58.90
N VAL A 219 7.83 14.16 -59.27
CA VAL A 219 7.03 14.94 -58.31
C VAL A 219 6.37 14.03 -57.28
N SER A 220 5.78 12.92 -57.72
CA SER A 220 5.14 11.97 -56.80
C SER A 220 6.14 11.34 -55.82
N ALA A 221 7.35 11.01 -56.29
CA ALA A 221 8.42 10.48 -55.47
C ALA A 221 8.92 11.49 -54.43
N LEU A 222 9.14 12.75 -54.84
CA LEU A 222 9.55 13.83 -53.94
C LEU A 222 8.49 14.12 -52.86
N LYS A 223 7.21 14.08 -53.23
CA LYS A 223 6.09 14.23 -52.30
C LYS A 223 6.06 13.11 -51.26
N ALA A 224 6.27 11.86 -51.70
CA ALA A 224 6.37 10.71 -50.80
C ALA A 224 7.56 10.85 -49.84
N GLN A 225 8.75 11.21 -50.34
CA GLN A 225 9.93 11.45 -49.51
C GLN A 225 9.71 12.57 -48.49
N ARG A 226 9.09 13.68 -48.90
CA ARG A 226 8.74 14.79 -48.00
C ARG A 226 7.85 14.32 -46.86
N SER A 227 6.81 13.54 -47.16
CA SER A 227 5.89 13.03 -46.13
C SER A 227 6.60 12.12 -45.13
N ALA A 228 7.52 11.26 -45.59
CA ALA A 228 8.33 10.40 -44.74
C ALA A 228 9.28 11.21 -43.84
N LEU A 229 9.97 12.23 -44.40
CA LEU A 229 10.83 13.13 -43.62
C LEU A 229 10.03 13.85 -42.52
N GLN A 230 8.83 14.34 -42.84
CA GLN A 230 7.96 14.98 -41.84
C GLN A 230 7.53 14.04 -40.72
N GLN A 231 7.20 12.77 -41.04
CA GLN A 231 6.91 11.76 -40.03
C GLN A 231 8.12 11.49 -39.13
N TRP A 232 9.33 11.42 -39.69
CA TRP A 232 10.55 11.22 -38.88
C TRP A 232 10.85 12.41 -37.97
N ILE A 233 10.70 13.63 -38.49
CA ILE A 233 10.83 14.87 -37.69
C ILE A 233 9.82 14.84 -36.53
N TYR A 234 8.56 14.47 -36.80
CA TYR A 234 7.53 14.36 -35.77
C TYR A 234 7.88 13.30 -34.72
N ARG A 235 8.37 12.12 -35.14
CA ARG A 235 8.80 11.04 -34.22
C ARG A 235 9.97 11.44 -33.32
N ILE A 236 10.87 12.31 -33.78
CA ILE A 236 11.94 12.86 -32.93
C ILE A 236 11.35 13.95 -32.02
N ALA A 237 10.50 14.83 -32.55
CA ALA A 237 9.86 15.89 -31.79
C ALA A 237 8.98 15.36 -30.64
N SER A 238 8.30 14.23 -30.82
CA SER A 238 7.48 13.60 -29.78
C SER A 238 8.31 12.94 -28.67
N LYS A 239 9.63 12.76 -28.88
CA LYS A 239 10.56 12.17 -27.91
C LYS A 239 11.41 13.20 -27.17
N ASP A 240 11.44 14.45 -27.65
CA ASP A 240 11.93 15.59 -26.87
C ASP A 240 10.88 15.87 -25.78
N ILE A 241 10.97 15.15 -24.66
CA ILE A 241 10.30 15.50 -23.39
C ILE A 241 11.00 16.72 -22.80
#